data_AF-A0A847ISC4-F1
#
_entry.id   AF-A0A847ISC4-F1
#
_cell.length_a   1.000
_cell.length_b   1.000
_cell.length_c   1.000
_cell.angle_alpha   90.00
_cell.angle_beta   90.00
_cell.angle_gamma   90.00
#
_symmetry.space_group_name_H-M   'P 1'
#
loop_
_entity.id
_entity.type
_entity.pdbx_description
1 polymer ?
#
loop_
_entity_poly.entity_id
_entity_poly.type
_entity_poly.pdbx_seq_one_letter_code
_entity_poly.pdbx_strand_id
1 'polypeptide(L)'
;DKQNMVEIQLKEALEKRIQTIRELIDVSYRYGGVPDAFVKHFNKTLNINRLSEGALDDLSEVVNAKYDGVIDYLQEKHTDLNTDDINLICLLCCGFSATEMSVFYNHSNGKSIYSRKRRLAIKMGLDISLDEYIALSLHYCNTQKEHYMAEG
;
A
#
# COMPACT_ATOMS: atom_id res chain seq x y z
N ASP A 1 -16.06 -25.30 7.57
CA ASP A 1 -15.15 -25.80 6.53
C ASP A 1 -14.27 -24.64 6.06
N LYS A 2 -12.99 -24.63 6.42
CA LYS A 2 -12.10 -23.44 6.27
C LYS A 2 -11.84 -23.11 4.80
N GLN A 3 -11.84 -24.12 3.93
CA GLN A 3 -11.58 -23.99 2.50
C GLN A 3 -12.72 -23.28 1.74
N ASN A 4 -13.97 -23.63 2.04
CA ASN A 4 -15.15 -22.93 1.50
C ASN A 4 -15.18 -21.44 1.89
N MET A 5 -14.73 -21.10 3.10
CA MET A 5 -14.70 -19.72 3.57
C MET A 5 -13.68 -18.86 2.81
N VAL A 6 -12.50 -19.42 2.51
CA VAL A 6 -11.47 -18.75 1.69
C VAL A 6 -11.96 -18.55 0.25
N GLU A 7 -12.61 -19.56 -0.32
CA GLU A 7 -13.17 -19.46 -1.68
C GLU A 7 -14.24 -18.36 -1.78
N ILE A 8 -15.14 -18.27 -0.79
CA ILE A 8 -16.14 -17.20 -0.71
C ILE A 8 -15.47 -15.83 -0.62
N GLN A 9 -14.49 -15.66 0.27
CA GLN A 9 -13.77 -14.39 0.43
C GLN A 9 -13.04 -13.96 -0.84
N LEU A 10 -12.41 -14.89 -1.55
CA LEU A 10 -11.75 -14.61 -2.83
C LEU A 10 -12.76 -14.14 -3.88
N LYS A 11 -13.91 -14.82 -3.98
CA LYS A 11 -14.95 -14.46 -4.93
C LYS A 11 -15.52 -13.07 -4.64
N GLU A 12 -15.79 -12.75 -3.39
CA GLU A 12 -16.22 -11.41 -2.97
C GLU A 12 -15.17 -10.34 -3.27
N ALA A 13 -13.88 -10.62 -3.06
CA ALA A 13 -12.79 -9.69 -3.38
C ALA A 13 -12.73 -9.42 -4.89
N LEU A 14 -12.87 -10.45 -5.72
CA LEU A 14 -12.92 -10.31 -7.18
C LEU A 14 -14.16 -9.54 -7.64
N GLU A 15 -15.33 -9.81 -7.08
CA GLU A 15 -16.58 -9.09 -7.38
C GLU A 15 -16.45 -7.60 -7.04
N LYS A 16 -15.88 -7.26 -5.87
CA LYS A 16 -15.57 -5.88 -5.49
C LYS A 16 -14.64 -5.22 -6.50
N ARG A 17 -13.59 -5.91 -6.98
CA ARG A 17 -12.68 -5.38 -8.00
C ARG A 17 -13.35 -5.14 -9.34
N ILE A 18 -14.19 -6.08 -9.80
CA ILE A 18 -14.99 -5.91 -11.02
C ILE A 18 -15.91 -4.69 -10.89
N GLN A 19 -16.53 -4.50 -9.72
CA GLN A 19 -17.39 -3.36 -9.44
C GLN A 19 -16.62 -2.04 -9.48
N THR A 20 -15.43 -1.95 -8.86
CA THR A 20 -14.57 -0.76 -8.97
C THR A 20 -14.21 -0.45 -10.43
N ILE A 21 -13.88 -1.45 -11.25
CA ILE A 21 -13.59 -1.25 -12.67
C ILE A 21 -14.79 -0.66 -13.41
N ARG A 22 -16.00 -1.19 -13.17
CA ARG A 22 -17.24 -0.67 -13.76
C ARG A 22 -17.49 0.79 -13.38
N GLU A 23 -17.26 1.14 -12.13
CA GLU A 23 -17.39 2.51 -11.63
C GLU A 23 -16.37 3.44 -12.28
N LEU A 24 -15.12 3.00 -12.44
CA LEU A 24 -14.09 3.79 -13.13
C LEU A 24 -14.44 4.03 -14.61
N ILE A 25 -15.01 3.03 -15.29
CA ILE A 25 -15.52 3.17 -16.67
C ILE A 25 -16.66 4.22 -16.71
N ASP A 26 -17.60 4.15 -15.78
CA ASP A 26 -18.71 5.12 -15.68
C ASP A 26 -18.20 6.55 -15.41
N VAL A 27 -17.22 6.70 -14.52
CA VAL A 27 -16.57 7.99 -14.25
C VAL A 27 -15.89 8.53 -15.51
N SER A 28 -15.16 7.69 -16.24
CA SER A 28 -14.52 8.07 -17.50
C SER A 28 -15.54 8.52 -18.54
N TYR A 29 -16.64 7.78 -18.72
CA TYR A 29 -17.68 8.10 -19.69
C TYR A 29 -18.43 9.40 -19.34
N ARG A 30 -18.82 9.58 -18.07
CA ARG A 30 -19.63 10.73 -17.65
C ARG A 30 -18.85 12.02 -17.50
N TYR A 31 -17.61 11.93 -17.02
CA TYR A 31 -16.82 13.09 -16.61
C TYR A 31 -15.53 13.28 -17.37
N GLY A 32 -15.20 12.43 -18.36
CA GLY A 32 -13.93 12.52 -19.10
C GLY A 32 -13.69 13.86 -19.80
N GLY A 33 -14.75 14.61 -20.12
CA GLY A 33 -14.67 15.97 -20.67
C GLY A 33 -14.65 17.09 -19.62
N VAL A 34 -14.76 16.78 -18.33
CA VAL A 34 -14.88 17.75 -17.22
C VAL A 34 -13.83 17.42 -16.16
N PRO A 35 -12.60 17.96 -16.28
CA PRO A 35 -11.44 17.53 -15.47
C PRO A 35 -11.69 17.53 -13.96
N ASP A 36 -12.27 18.61 -13.41
CA ASP A 36 -12.49 18.71 -11.97
C ASP A 36 -13.53 17.71 -11.46
N ALA A 37 -14.58 17.47 -12.24
CA ALA A 37 -15.58 16.46 -11.92
C ALA A 37 -15.00 15.04 -12.02
N PHE A 38 -14.17 14.79 -13.04
CA PHE A 38 -13.47 13.52 -13.18
C PHE A 38 -12.60 13.23 -11.97
N VAL A 39 -11.71 14.15 -11.58
CA VAL A 39 -10.80 13.96 -10.44
C VAL A 39 -11.60 13.72 -9.15
N LYS A 40 -12.66 14.52 -8.92
CA LYS A 40 -13.53 14.36 -7.76
C LYS A 40 -14.17 12.97 -7.68
N HIS A 41 -14.73 12.49 -8.79
CA HIS A 41 -15.41 11.20 -8.84
C HIS A 41 -14.43 10.02 -8.85
N PHE A 42 -13.30 10.14 -9.55
CA PHE A 42 -12.21 9.16 -9.54
C PHE A 42 -11.67 8.94 -8.12
N ASN A 43 -11.36 10.03 -7.40
CA ASN A 43 -10.88 9.95 -6.02
C ASN A 43 -11.92 9.33 -5.08
N LYS A 44 -13.21 9.56 -5.33
CA LYS A 44 -14.30 8.92 -4.59
C LYS A 44 -14.38 7.41 -4.88
N THR A 45 -14.31 6.99 -6.14
CA THR A 45 -14.41 5.58 -6.56
C THR A 45 -13.24 4.74 -6.06
N LEU A 46 -12.02 5.29 -6.11
CA LEU A 46 -10.85 4.63 -5.51
C LEU A 46 -10.79 4.76 -3.99
N ASN A 47 -11.79 5.40 -3.39
CA ASN A 47 -11.87 5.62 -1.95
C ASN A 47 -10.66 6.39 -1.39
N ILE A 48 -9.99 7.19 -2.24
CA ILE A 48 -8.78 7.95 -1.91
C ILE A 48 -9.07 8.97 -0.80
N ASN A 49 -10.28 9.54 -0.77
CA ASN A 49 -10.66 10.49 0.29
C ASN A 49 -10.83 9.84 1.68
N ARG A 50 -10.76 8.51 1.80
CA ARG A 50 -10.86 7.76 3.07
C ARG A 50 -9.52 7.21 3.55
N LEU A 51 -8.40 7.61 2.94
CA LEU A 51 -7.06 7.24 3.39
C LEU A 51 -6.71 7.88 4.75
N SER A 52 -7.38 8.98 5.11
CA SER A 52 -7.37 9.53 6.46
C SER A 52 -8.36 8.86 7.43
N GLU A 53 -9.18 7.92 6.96
CA GLU A 53 -10.21 7.18 7.72
C GLU A 53 -9.96 5.66 7.72
N GLY A 54 -8.71 5.24 7.60
CA GLY A 54 -8.37 3.83 7.75
C GLY A 54 -8.54 2.94 6.53
N ALA A 55 -8.66 3.52 5.32
CA ALA A 55 -8.68 2.72 4.08
C ALA A 55 -7.38 1.91 3.84
N LEU A 56 -6.31 2.17 4.59
CA LEU A 56 -5.07 1.39 4.61
C LEU A 56 -4.85 0.64 5.93
N ASP A 57 -5.80 0.65 6.86
CA ASP A 57 -5.61 0.02 8.18
C ASP A 57 -5.33 -1.47 8.03
N ASP A 58 -5.97 -2.12 7.06
CA ASP A 58 -5.74 -3.53 6.73
C ASP A 58 -4.55 -3.74 5.76
N LEU A 59 -3.93 -2.66 5.26
CA LEU A 59 -2.85 -2.78 4.26
C LEU A 59 -1.60 -3.42 4.88
N SER A 60 -1.30 -3.14 6.15
CA SER A 60 -0.19 -3.78 6.87
C SER A 60 -0.38 -5.30 6.94
N GLU A 61 -1.58 -5.77 7.27
CA GLU A 61 -1.91 -7.20 7.31
C GLU A 61 -1.76 -7.85 5.93
N VAL A 62 -2.26 -7.19 4.87
CA VAL A 62 -2.12 -7.68 3.50
C VAL A 62 -0.65 -7.74 3.07
N VAL A 63 0.15 -6.72 3.41
CA VAL A 63 1.58 -6.66 3.10
C VAL A 63 2.34 -7.74 3.88
N ASN A 64 2.04 -7.93 5.17
CA ASN A 64 2.62 -9.01 5.98
C ASN A 64 2.29 -10.39 5.41
N ALA A 65 1.03 -10.62 5.03
CA ALA A 65 0.61 -11.89 4.43
C ALA A 65 1.31 -12.14 3.07
N LYS A 66 1.57 -11.08 2.30
CA LYS A 66 2.20 -11.18 0.98
C LYS A 66 3.73 -11.29 1.05
N TYR A 67 4.35 -10.64 2.02
CA TYR A 67 5.80 -10.47 2.10
C TYR A 67 6.36 -10.93 3.46
N ASP A 68 5.78 -12.02 3.97
CA ASP A 68 6.34 -12.81 5.07
C ASP A 68 6.68 -12.00 6.33
N GLY A 69 5.72 -11.19 6.76
CA GLY A 69 5.82 -10.44 8.02
C GLY A 69 6.76 -9.22 7.94
N VAL A 70 7.03 -8.67 6.76
CA VAL A 70 7.97 -7.54 6.61
C VAL A 70 7.60 -6.31 7.44
N ILE A 71 6.31 -6.01 7.64
CA ILE A 71 5.89 -4.87 8.46
C ILE A 71 6.18 -5.16 9.94
N ASP A 72 5.90 -6.37 10.41
CA ASP A 72 6.21 -6.77 11.79
C ASP A 72 7.71 -6.66 12.06
N TYR A 73 8.54 -7.17 11.14
CA TYR A 73 10.00 -7.04 11.18
C TYR A 73 10.46 -5.57 11.28
N LEU A 74 9.86 -4.70 10.46
CA LEU A 74 10.22 -3.29 10.44
C LEU A 74 9.79 -2.56 11.71
N GLN A 75 8.62 -2.89 12.28
CA GLN A 75 8.11 -2.31 13.52
C GLN A 75 8.90 -2.78 14.75
N GLU A 76 9.38 -4.02 14.77
CA GLU A 76 10.26 -4.51 15.83
C GLU A 76 11.60 -3.76 15.83
N LYS A 77 12.15 -3.51 14.64
CA LYS A 77 13.44 -2.82 14.47
C LYS A 77 13.35 -1.30 14.64
N HIS A 78 12.20 -0.70 14.34
CA HIS A 78 11.93 0.73 14.40
C HIS A 78 10.64 0.98 15.19
N THR A 79 10.75 1.04 16.51
CA THR A 79 9.59 1.09 17.43
C THR A 79 8.87 2.43 17.47
N ASP A 80 9.41 3.47 16.85
CA ASP A 80 8.86 4.83 16.83
C ASP A 80 8.01 5.14 15.59
N LEU A 81 7.80 4.16 14.69
CA LEU A 81 6.97 4.30 13.50
C LEU A 81 5.50 4.53 13.86
N ASN A 82 4.91 5.58 13.32
CA ASN A 82 3.47 5.83 13.46
C ASN A 82 2.68 5.20 12.30
N THR A 83 1.35 5.22 12.38
CA THR A 83 0.46 4.66 11.35
C THR A 83 0.71 5.22 9.95
N ASP A 84 1.01 6.52 9.83
CA ASP A 84 1.27 7.16 8.54
C ASP A 84 2.61 6.72 7.92
N ASP A 85 3.63 6.49 8.76
CA ASP A 85 4.90 5.91 8.34
C ASP A 85 4.71 4.47 7.84
N ILE A 86 3.93 3.67 8.56
CA ILE A 86 3.60 2.29 8.17
C ILE A 86 2.83 2.26 6.85
N ASN A 87 1.84 3.14 6.68
CA ASN A 87 1.09 3.24 5.43
C ASN A 87 2.01 3.58 4.24
N LEU A 88 2.96 4.50 4.42
CA LEU A 88 3.95 4.82 3.39
C LEU A 88 4.82 3.61 3.05
N ILE A 89 5.32 2.88 4.06
CA ILE A 89 6.12 1.67 3.87
C ILE A 89 5.31 0.60 3.11
N CYS A 90 4.05 0.37 3.50
CA CYS A 90 3.18 -0.59 2.84
C CYS A 90 2.97 -0.28 1.35
N LEU A 91 2.77 1.00 1.00
CA LEU A 91 2.66 1.44 -0.39
C LEU A 91 3.97 1.17 -1.17
N LEU A 92 5.12 1.37 -0.53
CA LEU A 92 6.42 1.08 -1.12
C LEU A 92 6.65 -0.42 -1.31
N CYS A 93 6.28 -1.26 -0.33
CA CYS A 93 6.29 -2.72 -0.48
C CYS A 93 5.39 -3.18 -1.63
N CYS A 94 4.28 -2.48 -1.88
CA CYS A 94 3.39 -2.75 -3.01
C CYS A 94 3.90 -2.23 -4.35
N GLY A 95 5.01 -1.49 -4.38
CA GLY A 95 5.62 -0.97 -5.61
C GLY A 95 4.96 0.30 -6.18
N PHE A 96 4.16 1.02 -5.39
CA PHE A 96 3.57 2.28 -5.85
C PHE A 96 4.65 3.34 -6.10
N SER A 97 4.55 4.03 -7.23
CA SER A 97 5.42 5.16 -7.57
C SER A 97 5.11 6.40 -6.74
N ALA A 98 6.03 7.37 -6.70
CA ALA A 98 5.81 8.65 -6.03
C ALA A 98 4.60 9.42 -6.59
N THR A 99 4.30 9.27 -7.88
CA THR A 99 3.13 9.88 -8.51
C THR A 99 1.85 9.22 -8.05
N GLU A 100 1.78 7.89 -8.04
CA GLU A 100 0.59 7.18 -7.55
C GLU A 100 0.37 7.45 -6.06
N MET A 101 1.42 7.38 -5.24
CA MET A 101 1.34 7.76 -3.83
C MET A 101 0.89 9.21 -3.63
N SER A 102 1.25 10.15 -4.50
CA SER A 102 0.78 11.54 -4.39
C SER A 102 -0.74 11.65 -4.52
N VAL A 103 -1.37 10.76 -5.29
CA VAL A 103 -2.82 10.66 -5.38
C VAL A 103 -3.41 10.22 -4.04
N PHE A 104 -2.84 9.20 -3.40
CA PHE A 104 -3.25 8.73 -2.07
C PHE A 104 -3.16 9.84 -1.01
N TYR A 105 -2.11 10.67 -1.06
CA TYR A 105 -1.91 11.73 -0.07
C TYR A 105 -2.55 13.08 -0.44
N ASN A 106 -3.42 13.11 -1.46
CA ASN A 106 -4.05 14.32 -1.98
C ASN A 106 -3.03 15.46 -2.25
N HIS A 107 -1.87 15.09 -2.78
CA HIS A 107 -0.80 16.01 -3.14
C HIS A 107 -0.81 16.24 -4.66
N SER A 108 -0.55 17.48 -5.07
CA SER A 108 -0.58 17.88 -6.48
C SER A 108 0.60 17.34 -7.31
N ASN A 109 1.64 16.80 -6.68
CA ASN A 109 2.76 16.13 -7.34
C ASN A 109 3.55 15.22 -6.38
N GLY A 110 4.42 14.37 -6.94
CA GLY A 110 5.24 13.42 -6.18
C GLY A 110 6.39 14.04 -5.36
N LYS A 111 6.70 15.33 -5.45
CA LYS A 111 7.84 15.94 -4.72
C LYS A 111 7.66 15.82 -3.20
N SER A 112 6.43 15.99 -2.72
CA SER A 112 6.09 15.82 -1.30
C SER A 112 6.35 14.38 -0.83
N ILE A 113 6.14 13.39 -1.69
CA ILE A 113 6.41 11.98 -1.40
C ILE A 113 7.91 11.74 -1.23
N TYR A 114 8.77 12.26 -2.12
CA TYR A 114 10.22 12.15 -1.95
C TYR A 114 10.71 12.78 -0.64
N SER A 115 10.17 13.94 -0.27
CA SER A 115 10.48 14.57 1.03
C SER A 115 10.02 13.72 2.22
N ARG A 116 8.86 13.06 2.11
CA ARG A 116 8.37 12.14 3.15
C ARG A 116 9.25 10.90 3.29
N LYS A 117 9.62 10.26 2.18
CA LYS A 117 10.56 9.13 2.17
C LYS A 117 11.91 9.49 2.79
N ARG A 118 12.45 10.67 2.46
CA ARG A 118 13.71 11.14 3.06
C ARG A 118 13.59 11.40 4.56
N ARG A 119 12.51 12.04 5.01
CA ARG A 119 12.28 12.26 6.45
C ARG A 119 12.14 10.96 7.22
N LEU A 120 11.44 9.98 6.64
CA LEU A 120 11.28 8.66 7.24
C LEU A 120 12.61 7.90 7.28
N ALA A 121 13.42 7.95 6.22
CA ALA A 121 14.76 7.35 6.24
C ALA A 121 15.65 7.95 7.35
N ILE A 122 15.61 9.27 7.53
CA ILE A 122 16.35 9.96 8.61
C ILE A 122 15.81 9.53 9.98
N LYS A 123 14.49 9.47 10.14
CA LYS A 123 13.83 9.01 11.38
C LYS A 123 14.27 7.60 11.76
N MET A 124 14.35 6.70 10.77
CA MET A 124 14.81 5.33 10.91
C MET A 124 16.34 5.18 11.00
N GLY A 125 17.10 6.28 11.00
CA GLY A 125 18.56 6.26 11.09
C GLY A 125 19.26 5.56 9.92
N LEU A 126 18.69 5.61 8.72
CA LEU A 126 19.20 4.90 7.55
C LEU A 126 20.30 5.70 6.84
N ASP A 127 21.40 5.02 6.49
CA ASP A 127 22.45 5.55 5.62
C ASP A 127 22.12 5.39 4.12
N ILE A 128 21.12 4.57 3.82
CA ILE A 128 20.63 4.28 2.47
C ILE A 128 19.25 4.88 2.25
N SER A 129 18.79 4.86 1.00
CA SER A 129 17.44 5.32 0.68
C SER A 129 16.38 4.40 1.30
N LEU A 130 15.20 4.96 1.59
CA LEU A 130 14.07 4.17 2.09
C LEU A 130 13.67 3.05 1.10
N ASP A 131 13.72 3.32 -0.20
CA ASP A 131 13.45 2.33 -1.25
C ASP A 131 14.40 1.13 -1.18
N GLU A 132 15.69 1.40 -1.07
CA GLU A 132 16.72 0.38 -0.97
C GLU A 132 16.57 -0.43 0.31
N TYR A 133 16.32 0.24 1.43
CA TYR A 133 16.11 -0.42 2.71
C TYR A 133 14.89 -1.35 2.71
N ILE A 134 13.79 -0.92 2.09
CA ILE A 134 12.60 -1.75 1.92
C ILE A 134 12.89 -2.95 1.02
N ALA A 135 13.59 -2.76 -0.10
CA ALA A 135 13.97 -3.85 -0.99
C ALA A 135 14.83 -4.91 -0.27
N LEU A 136 15.80 -4.48 0.54
CA LEU A 136 16.62 -5.37 1.37
C LEU A 136 15.78 -6.11 2.43
N SER A 137 14.84 -5.41 3.07
CA SER A 137 13.96 -6.00 4.09
C SER A 137 13.04 -7.06 3.48
N LEU A 138 12.46 -6.79 2.30
CA LEU A 138 11.65 -7.75 1.56
C LEU A 138 12.45 -9.00 1.20
N HIS A 139 13.68 -8.83 0.72
CA HIS A 139 14.56 -9.95 0.40
C HIS A 139 14.90 -10.77 1.65
N TYR A 140 15.25 -10.11 2.74
CA TYR A 140 15.55 -10.76 4.02
C TYR A 140 14.38 -11.62 4.51
N CYS A 141 13.18 -11.06 4.62
CA CYS A 141 11.99 -11.79 5.08
C CYS A 141 11.68 -13.01 4.21
N ASN A 142 11.79 -12.88 2.87
CA ASN A 142 11.60 -14.00 1.96
C ASN A 142 12.62 -15.12 2.20
N THR A 143 13.91 -14.79 2.34
CA THR A 143 14.97 -15.80 2.57
C THR A 143 14.83 -16.51 3.92
N GLN A 144 14.42 -15.82 4.98
CA GLN A 144 14.22 -16.44 6.30
C GLN A 144 13.12 -17.52 6.26
N LYS A 145 12.03 -17.26 5.52
CA LYS A 145 10.97 -18.25 5.32
C LYS A 145 11.43 -19.48 4.56
N GLU A 146 12.23 -19.29 3.50
CA GLU A 146 12.78 -20.40 2.71
C GLU A 146 13.68 -21.31 3.56
N HIS A 147 14.51 -20.74 4.44
CA HIS A 147 15.32 -21.50 5.38
C HIS A 147 14.47 -22.30 6.39
N TYR A 148 13.43 -21.69 6.98
CA TYR A 148 12.53 -22.39 7.90
C TYR A 148 11.79 -23.57 7.25
N MET A 149 11.41 -23.44 5.97
CA MET A 149 10.72 -24.50 5.22
C MET A 149 11.67 -25.61 4.72
N ALA A 150 12.98 -25.36 4.67
CA ALA A 150 13.98 -26.35 4.28
C ALA A 150 14.48 -27.21 5.44
N GLU A 151 14.29 -26.76 6.69
CA GLU A 151 14.72 -27.44 7.92
C GLU A 151 13.60 -28.20 8.64
N GLY A 152 12.35 -28.08 8.18
CA GLY A 152 11.16 -28.76 8.75
C GLY A 152 10.59 -29.85 7.85
#